data_AF-A0A330LBQ0-F1
#
_entry.id   AF-A0A330LBQ0-F1
#
_cell.length_a   1.000
_cell.length_b   1.000
_cell.length_c   1.000
_cell.angle_alpha   90.00
_cell.angle_beta   90.00
_cell.angle_gamma   90.00
#
_symmetry.space_group_name_H-M   'P 1'
#
loop_
_entity.id
_entity.type
_entity.pdbx_description
1 polymer ?
#
loop_
_entity_poly.entity_id
_entity_poly.type
_entity_poly.pdbx_seq_one_letter_code
_entity_poly.pdbx_strand_id
1 'polypeptide(L)'
;MLRVRLVSMVFVVGLVLVLQGCAETSTQRMINANDHNGLANYYTQQAQEMREKAKQWESWAEFYDKHSDPHGKTEPKQHAAHCRAIAQNNLKAADEADALAQEHRAMRPHGIIQ
;
A
#
# COMPACT_ATOMS: atom_id res chain seq x y z
N MET A 1 -12.25 33.44 -32.09
CA MET A 1 -12.92 32.16 -31.72
C MET A 1 -11.98 31.15 -31.05
N LEU A 2 -10.71 31.05 -31.44
CA LEU A 2 -9.75 30.08 -30.87
C LEU A 2 -9.38 30.35 -29.40
N ARG A 3 -9.25 31.62 -29.00
CA ARG A 3 -8.90 32.02 -27.62
C ARG A 3 -10.00 31.74 -26.58
N VAL A 4 -11.28 31.89 -26.95
CA VAL A 4 -12.44 31.61 -26.08
C VAL A 4 -12.61 30.11 -25.84
N ARG A 5 -12.29 29.28 -26.85
CA ARG A 5 -12.32 27.81 -26.74
C ARG A 5 -11.25 27.28 -25.79
N LEU A 6 -10.04 27.85 -25.83
CA LEU A 6 -8.95 27.49 -24.91
C LEU A 6 -9.26 27.86 -23.45
N VAL A 7 -9.78 29.06 -23.20
CA VAL A 7 -10.16 29.49 -21.84
C VAL A 7 -11.29 28.61 -21.28
N SER A 8 -12.30 28.29 -22.10
CA SER A 8 -13.41 27.42 -21.70
C SER A 8 -12.94 25.99 -21.40
N MET A 9 -12.00 25.46 -22.20
CA MET A 9 -11.43 24.12 -21.97
C MET A 9 -10.58 24.05 -20.69
N VAL A 10 -9.80 25.09 -20.38
CA VAL A 10 -9.03 25.19 -19.13
C VAL A 10 -9.96 25.28 -17.91
N PHE A 11 -11.08 25.99 -18.03
CA PHE A 11 -12.07 26.10 -16.94
C PHE A 11 -12.78 24.78 -16.65
N VAL A 12 -13.15 24.02 -17.69
CA VAL A 12 -13.78 22.70 -17.55
C VAL A 12 -12.81 21.66 -16.99
N VAL A 13 -11.55 21.66 -17.45
CA VAL A 13 -10.50 20.78 -16.92
C VAL A 13 -10.18 21.13 -15.46
N GLY A 14 -10.13 22.42 -15.12
CA GLY A 14 -9.95 22.88 -13.74
C GLY A 14 -11.08 22.44 -12.80
N LEU A 15 -12.33 22.47 -13.27
CA LEU A 15 -13.50 22.05 -12.48
C LEU A 15 -13.51 20.53 -12.20
N VAL A 16 -13.07 19.71 -13.17
CA VAL A 16 -12.99 18.25 -13.02
C VAL A 16 -11.91 17.84 -12.01
N LEU A 17 -10.81 18.59 -11.91
CA LEU A 17 -9.74 18.30 -10.95
C LEU A 17 -10.13 18.59 -9.50
N VAL A 18 -11.06 19.52 -9.25
CA VAL A 18 -11.54 19.85 -7.89
C VAL A 18 -12.47 18.77 -7.33
N LEU A 19 -13.16 18.01 -8.20
CA LEU A 19 -14.12 16.96 -7.79
C LEU A 19 -13.46 15.63 -7.42
N GLN A 20 -12.13 15.49 -7.55
CA GLN A 20 -11.41 14.32 -7.04
C GLN A 20 -11.00 14.45 -5.57
N GLY A 21 -11.28 15.59 -4.94
CA GLY A 21 -11.14 15.77 -3.49
C GLY A 21 -12.31 15.13 -2.75
N CYS A 22 -12.02 14.09 -1.96
CA CYS A 22 -12.95 13.33 -1.11
C CYS A 22 -13.80 12.25 -1.80
N ALA A 23 -13.19 11.46 -2.70
CA ALA A 23 -13.69 10.09 -2.87
C ALA A 23 -13.36 9.31 -1.59
N GLU A 24 -14.40 8.99 -0.81
CA GLU A 24 -14.33 8.08 0.33
C GLU A 24 -13.47 6.86 -0.01
N THR A 25 -12.37 6.65 0.74
CA THR A 25 -11.47 5.52 0.50
C THR A 25 -12.28 4.22 0.53
N SER A 26 -11.88 3.23 -0.26
CA SER A 26 -12.62 1.95 -0.32
C SER A 26 -12.85 1.35 1.08
N THR A 27 -11.88 1.51 1.98
CA THR A 27 -11.96 1.09 3.38
C THR A 27 -12.98 1.89 4.18
N GLN A 28 -13.03 3.23 4.04
CA GLN A 28 -14.02 4.06 4.73
C GLN A 28 -15.45 3.68 4.34
N ARG A 29 -15.67 3.39 3.05
CA ARG A 29 -16.96 2.89 2.57
C ARG A 29 -17.32 1.54 3.18
N MET A 30 -16.37 0.61 3.27
CA MET A 30 -16.60 -0.71 3.88
C MET A 30 -16.88 -0.59 5.38
N ILE A 31 -16.20 0.32 6.09
CA ILE A 31 -16.46 0.63 7.51
C ILE A 31 -17.90 1.14 7.67
N ASN A 32 -18.30 2.11 6.84
CA ASN A 32 -19.64 2.70 6.89
C ASN A 32 -20.75 1.71 6.53
N ALA A 33 -20.44 0.71 5.68
CA ALA A 33 -21.34 -0.38 5.33
C ALA A 33 -21.33 -1.55 6.33
N ASN A 34 -20.52 -1.47 7.41
CA ASN A 34 -20.27 -2.57 8.34
C ASN A 34 -19.82 -3.87 7.64
N ASP A 35 -19.11 -3.74 6.52
CA ASP A 35 -18.63 -4.86 5.70
C ASP A 35 -17.31 -5.40 6.24
N HIS A 36 -17.40 -6.14 7.35
CA HIS A 36 -16.23 -6.79 7.95
C HIS A 36 -15.61 -7.87 7.05
N ASN A 37 -16.37 -8.48 6.13
CA ASN A 37 -15.82 -9.44 5.18
C ASN A 37 -14.94 -8.73 4.14
N GLY A 38 -15.42 -7.61 3.60
CA GLY A 38 -14.65 -6.75 2.70
C GLY A 38 -13.37 -6.24 3.35
N LEU A 39 -13.45 -5.76 4.60
CA LEU A 39 -12.29 -5.29 5.36
C LEU A 39 -11.27 -6.42 5.63
N ALA A 40 -11.75 -7.61 6.03
CA ALA A 40 -10.86 -8.75 6.23
C ALA A 40 -10.12 -9.15 4.94
N ASN A 41 -10.82 -9.17 3.81
CA ASN A 41 -10.21 -9.49 2.51
C ASN A 41 -9.22 -8.40 2.07
N TYR A 42 -9.59 -7.13 2.24
CA TYR A 42 -8.72 -6.00 1.94
C TYR A 42 -7.39 -6.08 2.71
N TYR A 43 -7.45 -6.26 4.03
CA TYR A 43 -6.23 -6.33 4.82
C TYR A 43 -5.42 -7.61 4.58
N THR A 44 -6.07 -8.72 4.22
CA THR A 44 -5.38 -9.93 3.76
C THR A 44 -4.57 -9.66 2.49
N GLN A 45 -5.16 -8.95 1.52
CA GLN A 45 -4.46 -8.57 0.30
C GLN A 45 -3.32 -7.60 0.62
N GLN A 46 -3.54 -6.60 1.47
CA GLN A 46 -2.49 -5.67 1.90
C GLN A 46 -1.30 -6.40 2.53
N ALA A 47 -1.56 -7.40 3.39
CA ALA A 47 -0.50 -8.20 3.99
C ALA A 47 0.30 -8.99 2.94
N GLN A 48 -0.36 -9.56 1.93
CA GLN A 48 0.30 -10.23 0.82
C GLN A 48 1.17 -9.25 0.00
N GLU A 49 0.64 -8.07 -0.33
CA GLU A 49 1.39 -7.04 -1.07
C GLU A 49 2.64 -6.59 -0.32
N MET A 50 2.54 -6.39 1.00
CA MET A 50 3.69 -6.03 1.84
C MET A 50 4.72 -7.15 1.91
N ARG A 51 4.30 -8.43 1.98
CA ARG A 51 5.22 -9.57 1.90
C ARG A 51 5.96 -9.62 0.58
N GLU A 52 5.28 -9.37 -0.54
CA GLU A 52 5.93 -9.31 -1.85
C GLU A 52 6.91 -8.14 -1.96
N LYS A 53 6.57 -6.97 -1.41
CA LYS A 53 7.52 -5.85 -1.30
C LYS A 53 8.73 -6.21 -0.44
N ALA A 54 8.54 -6.89 0.68
CA ALA A 54 9.63 -7.34 1.53
C ALA A 54 10.59 -8.29 0.77
N LYS A 55 10.07 -9.25 0.01
CA LYS A 55 10.88 -10.14 -0.84
C LYS A 55 11.68 -9.38 -1.88
N GLN A 56 11.09 -8.37 -2.52
CA GLN A 56 11.78 -7.53 -3.49
C GLN A 56 12.95 -6.78 -2.84
N TRP A 57 12.74 -6.20 -1.66
CA TRP A 57 13.80 -5.51 -0.92
C TRP A 57 14.90 -6.46 -0.43
N GLU A 58 14.57 -7.69 -0.03
CA GLU A 58 15.57 -8.69 0.31
C GLU A 58 16.41 -9.08 -0.92
N SER A 59 15.78 -9.22 -2.10
CA SER A 59 16.50 -9.47 -3.37
C SER A 59 17.49 -8.35 -3.70
N TRP A 60 17.12 -7.08 -3.45
CA TRP A 60 18.04 -5.95 -3.58
C TRP A 60 19.18 -6.00 -2.57
N ALA A 61 18.92 -6.41 -1.33
CA ALA A 61 19.97 -6.59 -0.33
C ALA A 61 20.98 -7.66 -0.76
N GLU A 62 20.49 -8.80 -1.25
CA GLU A 62 21.34 -9.85 -1.80
C GLU A 62 22.15 -9.38 -3.01
N PHE A 63 21.56 -8.55 -3.87
CA PHE A 63 22.28 -7.97 -5.00
C PHE A 63 23.47 -7.13 -4.53
N TYR A 64 23.28 -6.27 -3.53
CA TYR A 64 24.36 -5.45 -2.99
C TYR A 64 25.43 -6.28 -2.26
N ASP A 65 25.04 -7.35 -1.57
CA ASP A 65 26.00 -8.26 -0.94
C ASP A 65 26.87 -9.00 -1.98
N LYS A 66 26.27 -9.44 -3.09
CA LYS A 66 26.96 -10.20 -4.15
C LYS A 66 27.84 -9.31 -5.04
N HIS A 67 27.52 -8.03 -5.18
CA HIS A 67 28.21 -7.09 -6.07
C HIS A 67 28.98 -6.02 -5.29
N SER A 68 29.58 -6.40 -4.16
CA SER A 68 30.33 -5.44 -3.37
C SER A 68 31.60 -5.00 -4.11
N ASP A 69 31.65 -3.74 -4.56
CA ASP A 69 32.86 -3.12 -5.12
C ASP A 69 33.86 -2.81 -3.98
N PRO A 70 35.06 -3.41 -3.96
CA PRO A 70 36.08 -3.12 -2.95
C PRO A 70 36.60 -1.69 -2.99
N HIS A 71 36.35 -0.94 -4.06
CA HIS A 71 36.83 0.43 -4.27
C HIS A 71 35.70 1.49 -4.31
N GLY A 72 34.46 1.09 -4.01
CA GLY A 72 33.29 1.97 -4.04
C GLY A 72 33.27 3.02 -2.91
N LYS A 73 32.75 4.22 -3.20
CA LYS A 73 32.62 5.34 -2.23
C LYS A 73 31.54 5.12 -1.16
N THR A 74 30.59 4.24 -1.41
CA THR A 74 29.57 3.83 -0.43
C THR A 74 29.75 2.35 -0.18
N GLU A 75 29.86 1.96 1.09
CA GLU A 75 30.12 0.57 1.45
C GLU A 75 28.89 -0.28 1.04
N PRO A 76 29.02 -1.25 0.12
CA PRO A 76 27.89 -2.06 -0.37
C PRO A 76 27.09 -2.72 0.75
N LYS A 77 27.74 -3.01 1.88
CA LYS A 77 27.12 -3.51 3.12
C LYS A 77 26.10 -2.54 3.72
N GLN A 78 26.33 -1.23 3.63
CA GLN A 78 25.39 -0.22 4.11
C GLN A 78 24.12 -0.21 3.24
N HIS A 79 24.26 -0.36 1.92
CA HIS A 79 23.11 -0.50 1.02
C HIS A 79 22.32 -1.79 1.29
N ALA A 80 23.01 -2.92 1.45
CA ALA A 80 22.37 -4.18 1.80
C ALA A 80 21.62 -4.09 3.14
N ALA A 81 22.24 -3.50 4.16
CA ALA A 81 21.60 -3.28 5.45
C ALA A 81 20.38 -2.36 5.35
N HIS A 82 20.45 -1.30 4.54
CA HIS A 82 19.33 -0.41 4.30
C HIS A 82 18.16 -1.13 3.63
N CYS A 83 18.42 -1.91 2.58
CA CYS A 83 17.41 -2.73 1.92
C CYS A 83 16.75 -3.73 2.88
N ARG A 84 17.52 -4.40 3.74
CA ARG A 84 17.00 -5.30 4.77
C ARG A 84 16.12 -4.58 5.78
N ALA A 85 16.49 -3.38 6.20
CA ALA A 85 15.66 -2.59 7.10
C ALA A 85 14.29 -2.26 6.47
N ILE A 86 14.26 -1.94 5.17
CA ILE A 86 13.00 -1.72 4.44
C ILE A 86 12.21 -3.03 4.33
N ALA A 87 12.85 -4.16 4.05
CA ALA A 87 12.20 -5.46 4.00
C ALA A 87 11.52 -5.80 5.35
N GLN A 88 12.23 -5.60 6.46
CA GLN A 88 11.71 -5.81 7.81
C GLN A 88 10.52 -4.88 8.12
N ASN A 89 10.56 -3.62 7.70
CA ASN A 89 9.44 -2.70 7.89
C ASN A 89 8.20 -3.15 7.11
N ASN A 90 8.37 -3.67 5.89
CA ASN A 90 7.26 -4.24 5.13
C ASN A 90 6.71 -5.52 5.78
N LEU A 91 7.56 -6.38 6.37
CA LEU A 91 7.08 -7.54 7.11
C LEU A 91 6.25 -7.14 8.34
N LYS A 92 6.69 -6.14 9.11
CA LYS A 92 5.90 -5.60 10.24
C LYS A 92 4.54 -5.06 9.77
N ALA A 93 4.53 -4.31 8.67
CA ALA A 93 3.28 -3.83 8.08
C ALA A 93 2.37 -4.97 7.59
N ALA A 94 2.94 -6.08 7.12
CA ALA A 94 2.19 -7.27 6.75
C ALA A 94 1.55 -7.93 7.98
N ASP A 95 2.28 -8.02 9.09
CA ASP A 95 1.79 -8.59 10.34
C ASP A 95 0.66 -7.73 10.94
N GLU A 96 0.81 -6.40 10.92
CA GLU A 96 -0.24 -5.46 11.33
C GLU A 96 -1.51 -5.60 10.47
N ALA A 97 -1.35 -5.74 9.15
CA ALA A 97 -2.47 -5.95 8.25
C ALA A 97 -3.14 -7.32 8.49
N ASP A 98 -2.37 -8.38 8.74
CA ASP A 98 -2.94 -9.68 9.10
C ASP A 98 -3.72 -9.63 10.42
N ALA A 99 -3.23 -8.89 11.42
CA ALA A 99 -3.93 -8.70 12.69
C ALA A 99 -5.29 -8.01 12.46
N LEU A 100 -5.31 -6.92 11.66
CA LEU A 100 -6.55 -6.24 11.29
C LEU A 100 -7.52 -7.16 10.52
N ALA A 101 -6.99 -7.99 9.61
CA ALA A 101 -7.80 -8.97 8.91
C ALA A 101 -8.44 -9.99 9.87
N GLN A 102 -7.69 -10.44 10.89
CA GLN A 102 -8.20 -11.35 11.91
C GLN A 102 -9.27 -10.70 12.80
N GLU A 103 -9.07 -9.46 13.24
CA GLU A 103 -10.07 -8.71 14.01
C GLU A 103 -11.38 -8.56 13.23
N HIS A 104 -11.31 -8.19 11.95
CA HIS A 104 -12.52 -8.10 11.11
C HIS A 104 -13.19 -9.46 10.87
N ARG A 105 -12.44 -10.56 10.75
CA ARG A 105 -13.02 -11.91 10.70
C ARG A 105 -13.74 -12.27 11.99
N ALA A 106 -13.22 -11.86 13.15
CA ALA A 106 -13.83 -12.13 14.45
C ALA A 106 -15.12 -11.32 14.68
N MET A 107 -15.25 -10.15 14.04
CA MET A 107 -16.48 -9.34 14.06
C MET A 107 -17.57 -9.85 13.12
N ARG A 108 -17.34 -10.95 12.38
CA ARG A 108 -18.41 -11.61 11.63
C ARG A 108 -19.48 -12.08 12.62
N PRO A 109 -20.77 -11.81 12.36
CA PRO A 109 -21.82 -12.31 13.22
C PRO A 109 -21.69 -13.84 13.28
N HIS A 110 -21.37 -14.36 14.46
CA HIS A 110 -21.58 -15.76 14.76
C HIS A 110 -23.05 -16.02 14.47
N GLY A 111 -23.32 -16.95 13.55
CA GLY A 111 -24.68 -17.26 13.13
C GLY A 111 -25.57 -17.34 14.35
N ILE A 112 -26.59 -16.49 14.38
CA ILE A 112 -27.72 -16.69 15.28
C ILE A 112 -28.22 -18.08 14.92
N ILE A 113 -27.95 -19.05 15.80
CA ILE A 113 -28.53 -20.38 15.73
C ILE A 113 -30.04 -20.13 15.82
N GLN A 114 -30.72 -20.33 14.69
CA GLN A 114 -32.17 -20.30 14.60
C GLN A 114 -32.75 -21.61 15.10
#